data_AF-A0A3A2ZX30-F1
#
_entry.id   AF-A0A3A2ZX30-F1
#
_cell.length_a   1.000
_cell.length_b   1.000
_cell.length_c   1.000
_cell.angle_alpha   90.00
_cell.angle_beta   90.00
_cell.angle_gamma   90.00
#
_symmetry.space_group_name_H-M   'P 1'
#
loop_
_entity.id
_entity.type
_entity.pdbx_description
1 polymer ?
#
loop_
_entity_poly.entity_id
_entity_poly.type
_entity_poly.pdbx_seq_one_letter_code
_entity_poly.pdbx_strand_id
1 'polypeptide(L)'
;MTSSQGRHHRTGSIDPFVEPDVYYGAEDSVTRLKDRRRAFSTNLKVFNREQVHDVIDLPSRRGSHDETPVQPRKFLIDIDATLQALLEREDTDRNMQITIEDVGPKVLSVGTAASSGYNKFDVRGTYMLSNLLQELTVAKDYGRKHIILDEARLSENPVSRLSRLIKTSFWTALTRRIDGSNISLVAKDPKDWTDDPRPRIYIPPGAPEQFEYYRSIAEAHPELRLDVQLLNPKITPEYVRDLNDKPGLLALALQKKYNESTQETDYVGVPFVVPGGRFNELYGWDSYMIALGLLVSNRVDLAKGMVVNFCFSIKHYGKILNANRTYYLSRSQPPLLTDMALRVYEKIKSEPDSQEFLRNSILAAIKEYYTIWAAEPRFDKESGLSRYRPEGMGVPPETEPSHFTHVLMPYAEKYGMTFKQFVRAYNKREVNEPELDDYFLHDRAVRESGHDTSYRLEKLCADLATVDLNSLLYKYEVDIARVIRNHFKDKLEIPPEFRTESTKDVEFESSSVWDRRARKRKMRMDTYCWDPERGMYFDYNTAKKERTTYESATTFWAMWLVLRRHSKPQRW
;
A
#
# COMPACT_ATOMS: atom_id res chain seq x y z
N MET A 1 20.23 -31.92 -58.77
CA MET A 1 20.52 -32.51 -57.44
C MET A 1 21.09 -31.43 -56.56
N THR A 2 20.31 -30.92 -55.61
CA THR A 2 20.71 -30.46 -54.26
C THR A 2 19.43 -29.97 -53.57
N SER A 3 18.87 -30.84 -52.75
CA SER A 3 17.64 -30.63 -51.98
C SER A 3 17.88 -29.67 -50.82
N SER A 4 17.03 -28.65 -50.73
CA SER A 4 16.92 -27.73 -49.60
C SER A 4 16.37 -28.46 -48.37
N GLN A 5 17.15 -28.52 -47.29
CA GLN A 5 16.63 -28.87 -45.97
C GLN A 5 15.97 -27.64 -45.35
N GLY A 6 14.64 -27.60 -45.39
CA GLY A 6 13.84 -26.68 -44.58
C GLY A 6 14.03 -26.99 -43.10
N ARG A 7 14.62 -26.06 -42.35
CA ARG A 7 14.61 -26.09 -40.89
C ARG A 7 13.18 -25.89 -40.42
N HIS A 8 12.54 -26.98 -40.00
CA HIS A 8 11.32 -26.90 -39.18
C HIS A 8 11.62 -26.13 -37.89
N HIS A 9 11.04 -24.94 -37.74
CA HIS A 9 10.92 -24.31 -36.43
C HIS A 9 10.00 -25.19 -35.57
N ARG A 10 10.55 -25.86 -34.56
CA ARG A 10 9.77 -26.39 -33.44
C ARG A 10 9.11 -25.21 -32.73
N THR A 11 7.80 -25.09 -32.85
CA THR A 11 6.97 -24.13 -32.10
C THR A 11 7.04 -24.49 -30.61
N GLY A 12 7.80 -23.71 -29.84
CA GLY A 12 7.96 -23.91 -28.40
C GLY A 12 6.62 -23.82 -27.67
N SER A 13 6.37 -24.74 -26.72
CA SER A 13 5.26 -24.61 -25.79
C SER A 13 5.46 -23.34 -24.95
N ILE A 14 4.41 -22.51 -24.84
CA ILE A 14 4.39 -21.37 -23.92
C ILE A 14 4.65 -21.90 -22.51
N ASP A 15 5.53 -21.24 -21.77
CA ASP A 15 5.82 -21.58 -20.37
C ASP A 15 4.51 -21.50 -19.55
N PRO A 16 4.11 -22.58 -18.83
CA PRO A 16 2.85 -22.63 -18.10
C PRO A 16 2.73 -21.58 -16.99
N PHE A 17 3.83 -20.95 -16.57
CA PHE A 17 3.86 -19.99 -15.46
C PHE A 17 4.01 -18.53 -15.91
N VAL A 18 3.91 -18.23 -17.21
CA VAL A 18 3.87 -16.84 -17.68
C VAL A 18 2.66 -16.08 -17.14
N GLU A 19 2.73 -14.75 -17.19
CA GLU A 19 1.67 -13.88 -16.70
C GLU A 19 0.33 -14.15 -17.40
N PRO A 20 -0.81 -13.96 -16.70
CA PRO A 20 -2.14 -14.17 -17.28
C PRO A 20 -2.37 -13.43 -18.60
N ASP A 21 -1.88 -12.19 -18.74
CA ASP A 21 -1.97 -11.41 -19.98
C ASP A 21 -1.33 -12.14 -21.18
N VAL A 22 -0.21 -12.83 -20.96
CA VAL A 22 0.47 -13.60 -22.00
C VAL A 22 -0.20 -14.95 -22.21
N TYR A 23 -0.53 -15.65 -21.12
CA TYR A 23 -1.10 -17.00 -21.17
C TYR A 23 -2.50 -17.01 -21.79
N TYR A 24 -3.35 -16.03 -21.46
CA TYR A 24 -4.74 -15.92 -21.92
C TYR A 24 -4.96 -14.86 -23.01
N GLY A 25 -4.09 -13.83 -23.12
CA GLY A 25 -4.26 -12.71 -24.05
C GLY A 25 -3.64 -12.90 -25.43
N ALA A 26 -2.66 -13.79 -25.62
CA ALA A 26 -2.05 -14.01 -26.93
C ALA A 26 -3.04 -14.65 -27.94
N GLU A 27 -3.16 -14.08 -29.15
CA GLU A 27 -3.93 -14.66 -30.26
C GLU A 27 -3.47 -16.08 -30.63
N ASP A 28 -2.24 -16.48 -30.27
CA ASP A 28 -1.69 -17.82 -30.53
C ASP A 28 -2.48 -18.97 -29.91
N SER A 29 -3.18 -18.70 -28.80
CA SER A 29 -4.15 -19.65 -28.23
C SER A 29 -5.35 -19.88 -29.16
N VAL A 30 -5.72 -18.86 -29.96
CA VAL A 30 -6.75 -18.90 -31.01
C VAL A 30 -6.21 -19.52 -32.31
N THR A 31 -4.94 -19.30 -32.68
CA THR A 31 -4.34 -19.89 -33.90
C THR A 31 -4.16 -21.40 -33.77
N ARG A 32 -3.79 -21.91 -32.58
CA ARG A 32 -3.77 -23.36 -32.27
C ARG A 32 -5.16 -24.00 -32.35
N LEU A 33 -6.22 -23.23 -32.10
CA LEU A 33 -7.61 -23.65 -32.30
C LEU A 33 -8.03 -23.54 -33.78
N LYS A 34 -7.56 -22.52 -34.53
CA LYS A 34 -7.91 -22.27 -35.94
C LYS A 34 -7.37 -23.33 -36.91
N ASP A 35 -6.16 -23.86 -36.72
CA ASP A 35 -5.64 -24.92 -37.58
C ASP A 35 -6.42 -26.25 -37.43
N ARG A 36 -7.14 -26.42 -36.31
CA ARG A 36 -8.07 -27.55 -36.08
C ARG A 36 -9.53 -27.24 -36.45
N ARG A 37 -9.88 -25.99 -36.76
CA ARG A 37 -11.25 -25.58 -37.15
C ARG A 37 -11.68 -26.02 -38.55
N ARG A 38 -10.77 -26.51 -39.41
CA ARG A 38 -11.16 -27.03 -40.74
C ARG A 38 -11.90 -28.37 -40.70
N ALA A 39 -12.08 -28.99 -39.54
CA ALA A 39 -12.85 -30.22 -39.39
C ALA A 39 -13.59 -30.29 -38.04
N PHE A 40 -14.56 -29.40 -37.81
CA PHE A 40 -15.61 -29.65 -36.81
C PHE A 40 -16.93 -29.85 -37.55
N SER A 41 -17.24 -31.11 -37.87
CA SER A 41 -18.64 -31.54 -37.92
C SER A 41 -19.20 -31.46 -36.50
N THR A 42 -20.38 -30.86 -36.37
CA THR A 42 -21.27 -30.87 -35.19
C THR A 42 -21.11 -32.14 -34.34
N ASN A 43 -20.25 -32.14 -33.31
CA ASN A 43 -20.11 -33.24 -32.34
C ASN A 43 -19.26 -32.86 -31.11
N LEU A 44 -19.35 -31.63 -30.61
CA LEU A 44 -19.17 -31.40 -29.18
C LEU A 44 -20.55 -31.59 -28.57
N LYS A 45 -20.79 -32.76 -27.95
CA LYS A 45 -22.02 -33.00 -27.20
C LYS A 45 -22.12 -31.88 -26.14
N VAL A 46 -23.07 -30.98 -26.36
CA VAL A 46 -23.69 -30.19 -25.31
C VAL A 46 -24.09 -31.16 -24.20
N PHE A 47 -23.84 -30.79 -22.95
CA PHE A 47 -24.30 -31.49 -21.75
C PHE A 47 -25.69 -32.08 -22.01
N ASN A 48 -25.76 -33.41 -22.20
CA ASN A 48 -27.02 -34.06 -22.53
C ASN A 48 -27.80 -34.19 -21.23
N ARG A 49 -29.05 -33.73 -21.26
CA ARG A 49 -30.02 -33.79 -20.15
C ARG A 49 -30.28 -35.21 -19.62
N GLU A 50 -29.76 -36.23 -20.30
CA GLU A 50 -29.81 -37.65 -19.91
C GLU A 50 -28.81 -38.03 -18.81
N GLN A 51 -27.82 -37.19 -18.48
CA GLN A 51 -26.94 -37.41 -17.30
C GLN A 51 -27.59 -36.99 -15.96
N VAL A 52 -28.83 -36.49 -16.00
CA VAL A 52 -29.59 -36.09 -14.80
C VAL A 52 -30.09 -37.31 -14.01
N HIS A 53 -29.99 -38.53 -14.56
CA HIS A 53 -30.30 -39.76 -13.82
C HIS A 53 -29.16 -40.33 -12.97
N ASP A 54 -27.93 -39.77 -13.03
CA ASP A 54 -26.77 -40.21 -12.23
C ASP A 54 -26.53 -39.33 -10.99
N VAL A 55 -27.59 -38.91 -10.29
CA VAL A 55 -27.46 -38.21 -8.99
C VAL A 55 -27.00 -39.18 -7.88
N ILE A 56 -26.87 -40.48 -8.17
CA ILE A 56 -26.58 -41.54 -7.19
C ILE A 56 -25.10 -41.97 -7.19
N ASP A 57 -24.32 -41.74 -8.25
CA ASP A 57 -22.90 -42.16 -8.34
C ASP A 57 -21.98 -40.99 -8.74
N LEU A 58 -21.79 -40.03 -7.84
CA LEU A 58 -20.67 -39.09 -7.98
C LEU A 58 -19.36 -39.85 -7.71
N PRO A 59 -18.36 -39.80 -8.61
CA PRO A 59 -17.12 -40.54 -8.43
C PRO A 59 -16.44 -40.10 -7.14
N SER A 60 -16.25 -41.04 -6.21
CA SER A 60 -15.52 -40.80 -4.98
C SER A 60 -14.04 -40.53 -5.29
N ARG A 61 -13.46 -39.51 -4.65
CA ARG A 61 -12.02 -39.22 -4.78
C ARG A 61 -11.18 -40.46 -4.44
N ARG A 62 -10.42 -40.96 -5.41
CA ARG A 62 -9.42 -42.02 -5.17
C ARG A 62 -8.21 -41.45 -4.44
N GLY A 63 -7.82 -42.10 -3.33
CA GLY A 63 -6.63 -41.77 -2.53
C GLY A 63 -5.32 -42.42 -3.03
N SER A 64 -5.39 -43.30 -4.03
CA SER A 64 -4.22 -43.94 -4.64
C SER A 64 -3.41 -42.95 -5.49
N HIS A 65 -2.10 -43.18 -5.58
CA HIS A 65 -1.24 -42.49 -6.54
C HIS A 65 -1.60 -42.89 -7.97
N ASP A 66 -1.62 -41.91 -8.87
CA ASP A 66 -1.69 -42.17 -10.31
C ASP A 66 -0.26 -42.33 -10.85
N GLU A 67 -0.14 -42.96 -12.01
CA GLU A 67 1.12 -43.01 -12.75
C GLU A 67 1.58 -41.60 -13.13
N THR A 68 2.87 -41.30 -12.87
CA THR A 68 3.50 -40.05 -13.29
C THR A 68 3.58 -40.05 -14.82
N PRO A 69 2.95 -39.08 -15.50
CA PRO A 69 2.88 -39.08 -16.95
C PRO A 69 4.25 -38.72 -17.56
N VAL A 70 4.60 -39.36 -18.68
CA VAL A 70 5.85 -39.09 -19.42
C VAL A 70 5.85 -37.70 -20.06
N GLN A 71 4.67 -37.14 -20.35
CA GLN A 71 4.51 -35.78 -20.87
C GLN A 71 3.61 -34.93 -19.97
N PRO A 72 3.87 -33.60 -19.86
CA PRO A 72 3.01 -32.68 -19.12
C PRO A 72 1.58 -32.73 -19.66
N ARG A 73 0.59 -32.96 -18.78
CA ARG A 73 -0.82 -33.02 -19.20
C ARG A 73 -1.36 -31.62 -19.45
N LYS A 74 -2.24 -31.52 -20.45
CA LYS A 74 -3.00 -30.32 -20.78
C LYS A 74 -4.48 -30.66 -20.88
N PHE A 75 -5.33 -29.74 -20.44
CA PHE A 75 -6.78 -29.87 -20.45
C PHE A 75 -7.38 -28.96 -21.52
N LEU A 76 -8.40 -29.45 -22.24
CA LEU A 76 -9.24 -28.63 -23.10
C LEU A 76 -10.52 -28.33 -22.34
N ILE A 77 -10.77 -27.05 -22.04
CA ILE A 77 -11.81 -26.65 -21.11
C ILE A 77 -12.78 -25.69 -21.80
N ASP A 78 -14.09 -25.99 -21.70
CA ASP A 78 -15.18 -25.02 -21.84
C ASP A 78 -15.34 -24.31 -20.50
N ILE A 79 -15.07 -23.00 -20.48
CA ILE A 79 -14.91 -22.22 -19.25
C ILE A 79 -16.22 -22.15 -18.48
N ASP A 80 -17.31 -21.70 -19.12
CA ASP A 80 -18.58 -21.45 -18.41
C ASP A 80 -19.17 -22.76 -17.88
N ALA A 81 -19.17 -23.82 -18.70
CA ALA A 81 -19.68 -25.13 -18.29
C ALA A 81 -18.87 -25.75 -17.14
N THR A 82 -17.55 -25.62 -17.19
CA THR A 82 -16.67 -26.19 -16.16
C THR A 82 -16.73 -25.37 -14.87
N LEU A 83 -16.78 -24.04 -14.96
CA LEU A 83 -16.89 -23.15 -13.81
C LEU A 83 -18.21 -23.37 -13.07
N GLN A 84 -19.32 -23.50 -13.81
CA GLN A 84 -20.62 -23.84 -13.23
C GLN A 84 -20.57 -25.19 -12.51
N ALA A 85 -20.09 -26.25 -13.19
CA ALA A 85 -20.02 -27.59 -12.60
C ALA A 85 -19.09 -27.65 -11.39
N LEU A 86 -18.01 -26.85 -11.39
CA LEU A 86 -17.06 -26.78 -10.30
C LEU A 86 -17.69 -26.12 -9.06
N LEU A 87 -18.37 -24.98 -9.23
CA LEU A 87 -19.05 -24.29 -8.13
C LEU A 87 -20.22 -25.12 -7.57
N GLU A 88 -21.06 -25.69 -8.44
CA GLU A 88 -22.20 -26.51 -8.01
C GLU A 88 -21.79 -27.72 -7.16
N ARG A 89 -20.58 -28.26 -7.38
CA ARG A 89 -20.10 -29.47 -6.73
C ARG A 89 -19.19 -29.21 -5.54
N GLU A 90 -18.36 -28.17 -5.60
CA GLU A 90 -17.25 -27.97 -4.66
C GLU A 90 -17.39 -26.71 -3.80
N ASP A 91 -18.23 -25.73 -4.16
CA ASP A 91 -18.54 -24.53 -3.37
C ASP A 91 -19.87 -24.75 -2.63
N THR A 92 -19.78 -25.30 -1.43
CA THR A 92 -20.94 -25.78 -0.67
C THR A 92 -21.60 -24.70 0.17
N ASP A 93 -20.87 -23.64 0.52
CA ASP A 93 -21.39 -22.48 1.25
C ASP A 93 -21.75 -21.30 0.33
N ARG A 94 -21.51 -21.44 -0.98
CA ARG A 94 -21.84 -20.48 -2.05
C ARG A 94 -21.13 -19.14 -1.90
N ASN A 95 -19.89 -19.18 -1.42
CA ASN A 95 -19.07 -17.99 -1.22
C ASN A 95 -18.16 -17.68 -2.44
N MET A 96 -18.28 -18.45 -3.53
CA MET A 96 -17.46 -18.36 -4.75
C MET A 96 -15.98 -18.71 -4.53
N GLN A 97 -15.70 -19.55 -3.55
CA GLN A 97 -14.37 -20.08 -3.24
C GLN A 97 -14.43 -21.59 -3.07
N ILE A 98 -13.27 -22.24 -3.14
CA ILE A 98 -13.13 -23.65 -2.81
C ILE A 98 -12.07 -23.76 -1.73
N THR A 99 -12.50 -24.15 -0.55
CA THR A 99 -11.69 -24.22 0.66
C THR A 99 -11.72 -25.63 1.27
N ILE A 100 -11.02 -25.78 2.40
CA ILE A 100 -11.05 -27.04 3.17
C ILE A 100 -12.35 -27.20 3.97
N GLU A 101 -13.11 -26.12 4.16
CA GLU A 101 -14.39 -26.13 4.87
C GLU A 101 -15.50 -26.66 3.98
N ASP A 102 -15.34 -26.52 2.66
CA ASP A 102 -16.27 -27.09 1.70
C ASP A 102 -16.32 -28.62 1.79
N VAL A 103 -17.51 -29.18 1.75
CA VAL A 103 -17.74 -30.63 1.89
C VAL A 103 -17.97 -31.36 0.56
N GLY A 104 -17.64 -30.71 -0.56
CA GLY A 104 -17.71 -31.27 -1.90
C GLY A 104 -16.82 -32.53 -2.09
N PRO A 105 -16.98 -33.26 -3.21
CA PRO A 105 -16.32 -34.55 -3.44
C PRO A 105 -14.80 -34.46 -3.60
N LYS A 106 -14.25 -33.24 -3.74
CA LYS A 106 -12.82 -32.96 -3.94
C LYS A 106 -12.27 -33.64 -5.20
N VAL A 107 -13.10 -33.75 -6.23
CA VAL A 107 -12.72 -34.29 -7.53
C VAL A 107 -13.61 -33.76 -8.66
N LEU A 108 -12.97 -33.34 -9.76
CA LEU A 108 -13.64 -32.99 -11.00
C LEU A 108 -12.90 -33.57 -12.20
N SER A 109 -13.60 -34.33 -13.05
CA SER A 109 -13.02 -34.92 -14.26
C SER A 109 -13.06 -33.92 -15.43
N VAL A 110 -11.88 -33.54 -15.94
CA VAL A 110 -11.70 -32.54 -17.00
C VAL A 110 -11.17 -33.19 -18.28
N GLY A 111 -11.64 -32.75 -19.45
CA GLY A 111 -11.23 -33.27 -20.75
C GLY A 111 -9.76 -33.00 -21.09
N THR A 112 -9.03 -33.99 -21.59
CA THR A 112 -7.62 -33.86 -21.99
C THR A 112 -7.48 -33.26 -23.39
N ALA A 113 -6.53 -32.34 -23.58
CA ALA A 113 -6.33 -31.66 -24.86
C ALA A 113 -5.81 -32.59 -25.97
N ALA A 114 -5.03 -33.61 -25.61
CA ALA A 114 -4.52 -34.61 -26.55
C ALA A 114 -5.63 -35.44 -27.21
N SER A 115 -6.74 -35.63 -26.50
CA SER A 115 -7.92 -36.35 -26.99
C SER A 115 -9.03 -35.42 -27.46
N SER A 116 -8.76 -34.12 -27.65
CA SER A 116 -9.80 -33.12 -27.98
C SER A 116 -11.00 -33.16 -27.01
N GLY A 117 -10.76 -33.52 -25.74
CA GLY A 117 -11.79 -33.61 -24.70
C GLY A 117 -12.50 -34.97 -24.59
N TYR A 118 -12.21 -35.96 -25.44
CA TYR A 118 -12.83 -37.29 -25.38
C TYR A 118 -12.44 -38.07 -24.10
N ASN A 119 -11.14 -38.11 -23.79
CA ASN A 119 -10.63 -38.72 -22.57
C ASN A 119 -10.60 -37.69 -21.45
N LYS A 120 -11.13 -38.04 -20.28
CA LYS A 120 -11.12 -37.19 -19.09
C LYS A 120 -10.05 -37.62 -18.09
N PHE A 121 -9.64 -36.69 -17.24
CA PHE A 121 -8.72 -36.93 -16.15
C PHE A 121 -9.18 -36.19 -14.89
N ASP A 122 -8.97 -36.78 -13.73
CA ASP A 122 -9.46 -36.26 -12.45
C ASP A 122 -8.51 -35.20 -11.87
N VAL A 123 -8.98 -33.97 -11.76
CA VAL A 123 -8.37 -32.94 -10.91
C VAL A 123 -8.83 -33.20 -9.48
N ARG A 124 -7.89 -33.47 -8.57
CA ARG A 124 -8.21 -33.99 -7.23
C ARG A 124 -7.70 -33.05 -6.12
N GLY A 125 -8.49 -32.97 -5.06
CA GLY A 125 -8.16 -32.23 -3.85
C GLY A 125 -8.48 -30.74 -3.94
N THR A 126 -8.77 -30.16 -2.77
CA THR A 126 -9.16 -28.74 -2.61
C THR A 126 -8.23 -27.78 -3.33
N TYR A 127 -6.90 -27.95 -3.20
CA TYR A 127 -5.94 -26.99 -3.72
C TYR A 127 -5.95 -26.89 -5.26
N MET A 128 -5.89 -28.04 -5.96
CA MET A 128 -5.90 -28.02 -7.43
C MET A 128 -7.25 -27.58 -7.99
N LEU A 129 -8.35 -27.89 -7.30
CA LEU A 129 -9.69 -27.44 -7.68
C LEU A 129 -9.89 -25.94 -7.42
N SER A 130 -9.37 -25.42 -6.32
CA SER A 130 -9.33 -23.98 -6.04
C SER A 130 -8.47 -23.24 -7.08
N ASN A 131 -7.32 -23.80 -7.47
CA ASN A 131 -6.53 -23.24 -8.56
C ASN A 131 -7.27 -23.32 -9.89
N LEU A 132 -8.02 -24.40 -10.17
CA LEU A 132 -8.84 -24.50 -11.37
C LEU A 132 -9.91 -23.40 -11.39
N LEU A 133 -10.61 -23.18 -10.28
CA LEU A 133 -11.56 -22.07 -10.14
C LEU A 133 -10.90 -20.73 -10.46
N GLN A 134 -9.72 -20.45 -9.89
CA GLN A 134 -8.98 -19.22 -10.14
C GLN A 134 -8.58 -19.05 -11.61
N GLU A 135 -8.00 -20.09 -12.23
CA GLU A 135 -7.56 -20.02 -13.64
C GLU A 135 -8.75 -19.86 -14.61
N LEU A 136 -9.89 -20.49 -14.33
CA LEU A 136 -11.11 -20.32 -15.12
C LEU A 136 -11.70 -18.92 -15.00
N THR A 137 -11.77 -18.38 -13.77
CA THR A 137 -12.23 -17.01 -13.53
C THR A 137 -11.34 -15.99 -14.24
N VAL A 138 -10.02 -16.12 -14.11
CA VAL A 138 -9.08 -15.23 -14.80
C VAL A 138 -9.25 -15.35 -16.32
N ALA A 139 -9.30 -16.56 -16.87
CA ALA A 139 -9.51 -16.74 -18.31
C ALA A 139 -10.84 -16.13 -18.80
N LYS A 140 -11.90 -16.21 -17.99
CA LYS A 140 -13.20 -15.58 -18.28
C LYS A 140 -13.09 -14.05 -18.32
N ASP A 141 -12.31 -13.44 -17.43
CA ASP A 141 -12.07 -12.00 -17.42
C ASP A 141 -11.34 -11.52 -18.69
N TYR A 142 -10.49 -12.36 -19.29
CA TYR A 142 -9.91 -12.13 -20.64
C TYR A 142 -10.88 -12.43 -21.80
N GLY A 143 -12.16 -12.65 -21.52
CA GLY A 143 -13.20 -12.92 -22.52
C GLY A 143 -13.08 -14.28 -23.21
N ARG A 144 -12.34 -15.24 -22.62
CA ARG A 144 -12.14 -16.57 -23.21
C ARG A 144 -13.37 -17.44 -22.93
N LYS A 145 -13.82 -18.18 -23.94
CA LYS A 145 -14.84 -19.23 -23.80
C LYS A 145 -14.23 -20.63 -23.67
N HIS A 146 -13.10 -20.84 -24.33
CA HIS A 146 -12.37 -22.11 -24.34
C HIS A 146 -10.88 -21.85 -24.14
N ILE A 147 -10.22 -22.73 -23.37
CA ILE A 147 -8.77 -22.67 -23.11
C ILE A 147 -8.12 -24.05 -23.21
N ILE A 148 -6.82 -24.04 -23.50
CA ILE A 148 -5.94 -25.18 -23.22
C ILE A 148 -5.17 -24.83 -21.95
N LEU A 149 -5.40 -25.58 -20.87
CA LEU A 149 -4.82 -25.32 -19.56
C LEU A 149 -3.77 -26.37 -19.21
N ASP A 150 -2.58 -25.95 -18.83
CA ASP A 150 -1.51 -26.85 -18.36
C ASP A 150 -1.79 -27.31 -16.92
N GLU A 151 -1.72 -28.63 -16.67
CA GLU A 151 -1.89 -29.20 -15.32
C GLU A 151 -0.89 -28.60 -14.32
N ALA A 152 0.33 -28.29 -14.79
CA ALA A 152 1.38 -27.68 -14.00
C ALA A 152 0.96 -26.36 -13.32
N ARG A 153 0.05 -25.59 -13.95
CA ARG A 153 -0.48 -24.33 -13.38
C ARG A 153 -1.46 -24.57 -12.24
N LEU A 154 -2.09 -25.74 -12.21
CA LEU A 154 -2.98 -26.20 -11.15
C LEU A 154 -2.23 -26.88 -10.00
N SER A 155 -1.20 -27.66 -10.32
CA SER A 155 -0.39 -28.43 -9.36
C SER A 155 0.85 -27.68 -8.86
N GLU A 156 0.97 -26.39 -9.16
CA GLU A 156 2.12 -25.58 -8.75
C GLU A 156 2.30 -25.58 -7.24
N ASN A 157 3.54 -25.69 -6.77
CA ASN A 157 3.85 -25.60 -5.34
C ASN A 157 3.29 -24.28 -4.76
N PRO A 158 2.58 -24.30 -3.62
CA PRO A 158 1.91 -23.12 -3.08
C PRO A 158 2.86 -21.97 -2.74
N VAL A 159 4.09 -22.25 -2.31
CA VAL A 159 5.11 -21.23 -2.04
C VAL A 159 5.54 -20.55 -3.34
N SER A 160 5.80 -21.35 -4.38
CA SER A 160 6.13 -20.85 -5.72
C SER A 160 4.98 -20.05 -6.33
N ARG A 161 3.74 -20.56 -6.24
CA ARG A 161 2.54 -19.91 -6.76
C ARG A 161 2.31 -18.55 -6.10
N LEU A 162 2.33 -18.49 -4.76
CA LEU A 162 2.15 -17.23 -4.04
C LEU A 162 3.28 -16.24 -4.35
N SER A 163 4.54 -16.69 -4.35
CA SER A 163 5.67 -15.82 -4.71
C SER A 163 5.56 -15.29 -6.14
N ARG A 164 5.08 -16.10 -7.08
CA ARG A 164 4.90 -15.71 -8.48
C ARG A 164 3.78 -14.67 -8.58
N LEU A 165 2.61 -14.95 -8.01
CA LEU A 165 1.46 -14.03 -8.01
C LEU A 165 1.79 -12.68 -7.37
N ILE A 166 2.55 -12.65 -6.27
CA ILE A 166 3.03 -11.40 -5.67
C ILE A 166 3.83 -10.58 -6.70
N LYS A 167 4.80 -11.21 -7.35
CA LYS A 167 5.74 -10.54 -8.27
C LYS A 167 5.08 -10.07 -9.56
N THR A 168 4.18 -10.88 -10.13
CA THR A 168 3.63 -10.65 -11.48
C THR A 168 2.26 -9.99 -11.47
N SER A 169 1.46 -10.20 -10.42
CA SER A 169 0.04 -9.81 -10.43
C SER A 169 -0.31 -8.83 -9.32
N PHE A 170 0.06 -9.12 -8.07
CA PHE A 170 -0.40 -8.30 -6.93
C PHE A 170 0.21 -6.90 -6.96
N TRP A 171 1.50 -6.73 -7.24
CA TRP A 171 2.09 -5.40 -7.35
C TRP A 171 1.45 -4.56 -8.45
N THR A 172 1.18 -5.16 -9.60
CA THR A 172 0.49 -4.49 -10.71
C THR A 172 -0.92 -4.07 -10.30
N ALA A 173 -1.69 -4.97 -9.68
CA ALA A 173 -3.04 -4.69 -9.19
C ALA A 173 -3.10 -3.61 -8.09
N LEU A 174 -2.03 -3.45 -7.32
CA LEU A 174 -1.90 -2.43 -6.26
C LEU A 174 -1.21 -1.14 -6.72
N THR A 175 -0.70 -1.09 -7.95
CA THR A 175 -0.05 0.12 -8.48
C THR A 175 -1.08 1.18 -8.81
N ARG A 176 -0.81 2.42 -8.41
CA ARG A 176 -1.62 3.60 -8.72
C ARG A 176 -0.73 4.72 -9.28
N ARG A 177 -1.39 5.65 -9.96
CA ARG A 177 -0.89 6.97 -10.38
C ARG A 177 -2.04 7.95 -10.17
N ILE A 178 -1.74 9.22 -9.99
CA ILE A 178 -2.75 10.28 -9.92
C ILE A 178 -2.43 11.25 -11.05
N ASP A 179 -3.22 11.20 -12.11
CA ASP A 179 -3.10 12.05 -13.30
C ASP A 179 -4.44 12.07 -14.07
N GLY A 180 -4.48 12.80 -15.19
CA GLY A 180 -5.70 12.99 -15.98
C GLY A 180 -6.34 11.70 -16.49
N SER A 181 -5.59 10.59 -16.61
CA SER A 181 -6.14 9.33 -17.09
C SER A 181 -7.11 8.66 -16.11
N ASN A 182 -7.04 9.00 -14.82
CA ASN A 182 -7.80 8.31 -13.78
C ASN A 182 -8.30 9.21 -12.64
N ILE A 183 -8.04 10.52 -12.69
CA ILE A 183 -8.37 11.47 -11.60
C ILE A 183 -9.85 11.40 -11.18
N SER A 184 -10.76 11.16 -12.13
CA SER A 184 -12.20 11.02 -11.87
C SER A 184 -12.57 9.82 -11.01
N LEU A 185 -11.74 8.77 -11.00
CA LEU A 185 -11.92 7.58 -10.19
C LEU A 185 -11.22 7.74 -8.84
N VAL A 186 -9.96 8.20 -8.85
CA VAL A 186 -9.13 8.24 -7.63
C VAL A 186 -9.44 9.41 -6.71
N ALA A 187 -9.95 10.53 -7.23
CA ALA A 187 -10.35 11.67 -6.41
C ALA A 187 -11.68 11.45 -5.67
N LYS A 188 -12.51 10.49 -6.11
CA LYS A 188 -13.71 10.11 -5.37
C LYS A 188 -13.34 9.57 -4.00
N ASP A 189 -14.10 9.99 -3.00
CA ASP A 189 -13.86 9.61 -1.61
C ASP A 189 -15.08 8.86 -1.08
N PRO A 190 -14.95 7.55 -0.75
CA PRO A 190 -16.04 6.82 -0.12
C PRO A 190 -16.33 7.30 1.31
N LYS A 191 -15.48 8.17 1.87
CA LYS A 191 -15.62 8.77 3.21
C LYS A 191 -16.07 10.24 3.16
N ASP A 192 -16.48 10.74 2.00
CA ASP A 192 -17.10 12.06 1.89
C ASP A 192 -18.58 11.97 2.26
N TRP A 193 -18.89 12.40 3.48
CA TRP A 193 -20.24 12.40 4.06
C TRP A 193 -21.00 13.71 3.80
N THR A 194 -20.50 14.60 2.94
CA THR A 194 -21.12 15.90 2.66
C THR A 194 -22.36 15.76 1.77
N ASP A 195 -23.19 16.81 1.71
CA ASP A 195 -24.46 16.79 0.96
C ASP A 195 -24.26 16.75 -0.57
N ASP A 196 -23.08 17.16 -1.08
CA ASP A 196 -22.73 17.14 -2.51
C ASP A 196 -21.31 16.59 -2.71
N PRO A 197 -21.13 15.26 -2.55
CA PRO A 197 -19.83 14.62 -2.69
C PRO A 197 -19.39 14.69 -4.15
N ARG A 198 -18.17 15.18 -4.37
CA ARG A 198 -17.60 15.34 -5.71
C ARG A 198 -16.11 14.99 -5.72
N PRO A 199 -15.57 14.49 -6.84
CA PRO A 199 -14.13 14.31 -6.96
C PRO A 199 -13.44 15.68 -6.81
N ARG A 200 -12.57 15.79 -5.80
CA ARG A 200 -11.86 17.04 -5.49
C ARG A 200 -10.37 16.77 -5.34
N ILE A 201 -9.56 17.67 -5.90
CA ILE A 201 -8.10 17.65 -5.74
C ILE A 201 -7.59 19.01 -5.26
N TYR A 202 -6.68 18.96 -4.28
CA TYR A 202 -6.03 20.10 -3.67
C TYR A 202 -4.57 20.18 -4.08
N ILE A 203 -4.18 21.33 -4.64
CA ILE A 203 -2.87 21.59 -5.20
C ILE A 203 -2.10 22.54 -4.29
N PRO A 204 -0.84 22.24 -3.89
CA PRO A 204 -0.06 23.16 -3.10
C PRO A 204 0.36 24.39 -3.93
N PRO A 205 0.42 25.60 -3.32
CA PRO A 205 0.86 26.81 -4.02
C PRO A 205 2.27 26.72 -4.62
N GLY A 206 3.12 25.85 -4.08
CA GLY A 206 4.47 25.61 -4.59
C GLY A 206 4.57 24.75 -5.85
N ALA A 207 3.44 24.34 -6.43
CA ALA A 207 3.37 23.55 -7.67
C ALA A 207 2.28 24.11 -8.62
N PRO A 208 2.37 25.39 -9.03
CA PRO A 208 1.34 26.04 -9.87
C PRO A 208 1.12 25.32 -11.20
N GLU A 209 2.15 24.68 -11.75
CA GLU A 209 2.05 23.88 -12.98
C GLU A 209 1.07 22.71 -12.86
N GLN A 210 0.95 22.10 -11.67
CA GLN A 210 -0.03 21.05 -11.44
C GLN A 210 -1.45 21.59 -11.38
N PHE A 211 -1.62 22.82 -10.87
CA PHE A 211 -2.95 23.46 -10.82
C PHE A 211 -3.49 23.69 -12.23
N GLU A 212 -2.64 24.22 -13.11
CA GLU A 212 -2.97 24.39 -14.53
C GLU A 212 -3.29 23.05 -15.21
N TYR A 213 -2.51 22.01 -14.91
CA TYR A 213 -2.73 20.66 -15.44
C TYR A 213 -4.10 20.07 -15.04
N TYR A 214 -4.45 20.07 -13.75
CA TYR A 214 -5.74 19.52 -13.31
C TYR A 214 -6.91 20.42 -13.73
N ARG A 215 -6.71 21.74 -13.80
CA ARG A 215 -7.74 22.67 -14.29
C ARG A 215 -8.07 22.43 -15.75
N SER A 216 -7.07 22.21 -16.62
CA SER A 216 -7.33 21.93 -18.03
C SER A 216 -8.12 20.63 -18.23
N ILE A 217 -7.88 19.61 -17.39
CA ILE A 217 -8.67 18.36 -17.39
C ILE A 217 -10.13 18.64 -16.98
N ALA A 218 -10.35 19.44 -15.94
CA ALA A 218 -11.70 19.80 -15.49
C ALA A 218 -12.47 20.62 -16.55
N GLU A 219 -11.78 21.51 -17.27
CA GLU A 219 -12.34 22.29 -18.37
C GLU A 219 -12.65 21.44 -19.62
N ALA A 220 -11.76 20.50 -19.95
CA ALA A 220 -11.94 19.58 -21.07
C ALA A 220 -13.05 18.54 -20.83
N HIS A 221 -13.31 18.20 -19.57
CA HIS A 221 -14.28 17.19 -19.16
C HIS A 221 -15.24 17.67 -18.05
N PRO A 222 -16.15 18.63 -18.34
CA PRO A 222 -17.07 19.19 -17.34
C PRO A 222 -17.99 18.14 -16.69
N GLU A 223 -18.27 17.03 -17.38
CA GLU A 223 -19.06 15.91 -16.88
C GLU A 223 -18.45 15.22 -15.65
N LEU A 224 -17.14 15.35 -15.45
CA LEU A 224 -16.45 14.79 -14.28
C LEU A 224 -16.81 15.52 -12.99
N ARG A 225 -17.27 16.78 -13.09
CA ARG A 225 -17.47 17.70 -11.95
C ARG A 225 -16.23 17.77 -11.04
N LEU A 226 -15.04 17.67 -11.64
CA LEU A 226 -13.76 17.70 -10.92
C LEU A 226 -13.55 19.08 -10.30
N ASP A 227 -13.43 19.13 -8.98
CA ASP A 227 -13.19 20.35 -8.23
C ASP A 227 -11.69 20.51 -7.95
N VAL A 228 -11.05 21.47 -8.61
CA VAL A 228 -9.61 21.74 -8.50
C VAL A 228 -9.39 22.97 -7.63
N GLN A 229 -8.75 22.78 -6.48
CA GLN A 229 -8.59 23.82 -5.46
C GLN A 229 -7.11 24.07 -5.15
N LEU A 230 -6.74 25.33 -4.93
CA LEU A 230 -5.43 25.67 -4.35
C LEU A 230 -5.51 25.56 -2.83
N LEU A 231 -4.47 25.00 -2.22
CA LEU A 231 -4.32 25.03 -0.76
C LEU A 231 -3.86 26.40 -0.29
N ASN A 232 -4.18 26.72 0.95
CA ASN A 232 -3.56 27.87 1.63
C ASN A 232 -2.04 27.65 1.77
N PRO A 233 -1.19 28.67 1.55
CA PRO A 233 0.26 28.56 1.75
C PRO A 233 0.65 28.17 3.17
N LYS A 234 -0.17 28.56 4.16
CA LYS A 234 -0.02 28.18 5.57
C LYS A 234 -1.13 27.21 5.95
N ILE A 235 -0.76 25.95 6.17
CA ILE A 235 -1.69 24.90 6.59
C ILE A 235 -1.75 24.92 8.13
N THR A 236 -2.84 25.44 8.69
CA THR A 236 -3.10 25.43 10.15
C THR A 236 -4.14 24.37 10.52
N PRO A 237 -4.21 23.91 11.78
CA PRO A 237 -5.23 22.96 12.20
C PRO A 237 -6.67 23.42 11.97
N GLU A 238 -6.95 24.72 12.13
CA GLU A 238 -8.27 25.31 11.86
C GLU A 238 -8.62 25.22 10.39
N TYR A 239 -7.65 25.52 9.51
CA TYR A 239 -7.83 25.37 8.08
C TYR A 239 -8.12 23.92 7.70
N VAL A 240 -7.35 22.96 8.23
CA VAL A 240 -7.59 21.53 7.98
C VAL A 240 -8.97 21.09 8.45
N ARG A 241 -9.41 21.55 9.63
CA ARG A 241 -10.78 21.31 10.12
C ARG A 241 -11.83 21.87 9.17
N ASP A 242 -11.65 23.09 8.67
CA ASP A 242 -12.63 23.72 7.78
C ASP A 242 -12.69 23.07 6.39
N LEU A 243 -11.63 22.33 5.99
CA LEU A 243 -11.66 21.45 4.82
C LEU A 243 -12.55 20.20 5.02
N ASN A 244 -13.03 19.91 6.23
CA ASN A 244 -13.95 18.79 6.46
C ASN A 244 -15.30 18.99 5.75
N ASP A 245 -15.69 20.25 5.51
CA ASP A 245 -16.90 20.58 4.75
C ASP A 245 -16.71 20.35 3.23
N LYS A 246 -15.45 20.19 2.78
CA LYS A 246 -15.04 19.99 1.39
C LYS A 246 -13.81 19.06 1.29
N PRO A 247 -13.93 17.77 1.67
CA PRO A 247 -12.78 16.87 1.62
C PRO A 247 -12.28 16.68 0.19
N GLY A 248 -11.01 16.30 0.05
CA GLY A 248 -10.42 16.06 -1.26
C GLY A 248 -9.07 15.36 -1.21
N LEU A 249 -8.66 14.84 -2.36
CA LEU A 249 -7.35 14.26 -2.58
C LEU A 249 -6.28 15.35 -2.61
N LEU A 250 -5.08 15.05 -2.14
CA LEU A 250 -3.92 15.93 -2.25
C LEU A 250 -3.06 15.48 -3.42
N ALA A 251 -2.61 16.46 -4.20
CA ALA A 251 -1.65 16.23 -5.27
C ALA A 251 -0.40 15.48 -4.79
N LEU A 252 0.19 14.70 -5.69
CA LEU A 252 1.49 14.06 -5.50
C LEU A 252 2.43 14.52 -6.62
N ALA A 253 3.65 13.96 -6.68
CA ALA A 253 4.59 14.35 -7.71
C ALA A 253 4.07 13.96 -9.10
N LEU A 254 4.23 14.90 -10.05
CA LEU A 254 4.09 14.64 -11.47
C LEU A 254 5.48 14.59 -12.11
N GLN A 255 5.61 13.78 -13.15
CA GLN A 255 6.80 13.75 -14.00
C GLN A 255 6.43 14.13 -15.43
N LYS A 256 7.34 14.81 -16.13
CA LYS A 256 7.16 15.18 -17.53
C LYS A 256 7.28 13.95 -18.41
N LYS A 257 6.37 13.82 -19.38
CA LYS A 257 6.37 12.78 -20.40
C LYS A 257 6.25 13.43 -21.77
N TYR A 258 7.28 13.28 -22.61
CA TYR A 258 7.20 13.71 -23.99
C TYR A 258 6.29 12.78 -24.79
N ASN A 259 5.32 13.34 -25.50
CA ASN A 259 4.46 12.61 -26.41
C ASN A 259 4.97 12.81 -27.84
N GLU A 260 5.54 11.75 -28.42
CA GLU A 260 6.09 11.78 -29.78
C GLU A 260 5.04 12.10 -30.85
N SER A 261 3.77 11.75 -30.61
CA SER A 261 2.71 11.96 -31.59
C SER A 261 2.21 13.41 -31.64
N THR A 262 2.13 14.08 -30.50
CA THR A 262 1.72 15.50 -30.42
C THR A 262 2.91 16.45 -30.43
N GLN A 263 4.13 15.92 -30.26
CA GLN A 263 5.36 16.68 -30.05
C GLN A 263 5.32 17.62 -28.83
N GLU A 264 4.41 17.35 -27.89
CA GLU A 264 4.22 18.13 -26.68
C GLU A 264 4.70 17.38 -25.44
N THR A 265 5.08 18.13 -24.41
CA THR A 265 5.39 17.57 -23.10
C THR A 265 4.15 17.63 -22.21
N ASP A 266 3.66 16.47 -21.81
CA ASP A 266 2.55 16.31 -20.87
C ASP A 266 3.06 15.89 -19.48
N TYR A 267 2.16 15.77 -18.50
CA TYR A 267 2.44 15.27 -17.16
C TYR A 267 1.81 13.89 -16.95
N VAL A 268 2.53 13.04 -16.23
CA VAL A 268 2.03 11.76 -15.73
C VAL A 268 2.33 11.64 -14.24
N GLY A 269 1.44 10.99 -13.50
CA GLY A 269 1.61 10.80 -12.07
C GLY A 269 2.80 9.90 -11.77
N VAL A 270 3.62 10.28 -10.80
CA VAL A 270 4.68 9.41 -10.27
C VAL A 270 4.01 8.21 -9.59
N PRO A 271 4.33 6.96 -9.99
CA PRO A 271 3.62 5.80 -9.51
C PRO A 271 3.90 5.50 -8.05
N PHE A 272 2.93 4.89 -7.40
CA PHE A 272 3.03 4.36 -6.05
C PHE A 272 2.20 3.09 -5.90
N VAL A 273 2.31 2.43 -4.75
CA VAL A 273 1.58 1.19 -4.46
C VAL A 273 0.76 1.37 -3.19
N VAL A 274 -0.50 0.94 -3.22
CA VAL A 274 -1.42 1.05 -2.09
C VAL A 274 -1.38 -0.21 -1.20
N PRO A 275 -1.75 -0.12 0.09
CA PRO A 275 -1.76 -1.27 0.99
C PRO A 275 -2.75 -2.38 0.60
N GLY A 276 -3.78 -2.05 -0.17
CA GLY A 276 -4.83 -2.99 -0.59
C GLY A 276 -5.78 -2.39 -1.63
N GLY A 277 -6.47 -3.24 -2.39
CA GLY A 277 -7.25 -2.84 -3.57
C GLY A 277 -8.39 -1.84 -3.31
N ARG A 278 -8.88 -1.77 -2.08
CA ARG A 278 -9.91 -0.81 -1.62
C ARG A 278 -9.41 0.63 -1.42
N PHE A 279 -8.09 0.84 -1.39
CA PHE A 279 -7.48 2.15 -1.15
C PHE A 279 -6.99 2.77 -2.46
N ASN A 280 -7.03 4.09 -2.54
CA ASN A 280 -6.50 4.87 -3.67
C ASN A 280 -5.41 5.86 -3.25
N GLU A 281 -5.13 5.95 -1.95
CA GLU A 281 -4.21 6.90 -1.34
C GLU A 281 -2.82 6.28 -1.10
N LEU A 282 -1.79 7.11 -1.18
CA LEU A 282 -0.45 6.78 -0.72
C LEU A 282 -0.41 6.85 0.81
N TYR A 283 -0.13 5.74 1.49
CA TYR A 283 0.04 5.67 2.94
C TYR A 283 1.50 5.83 3.36
N GLY A 284 1.75 6.34 4.56
CA GLY A 284 3.09 6.60 5.10
C GLY A 284 3.92 5.32 5.31
N TRP A 285 3.77 4.68 6.47
CA TRP A 285 4.70 3.60 6.89
C TRP A 285 4.53 2.29 6.09
N ASP A 286 3.34 1.99 5.57
CA ASP A 286 3.09 0.83 4.71
C ASP A 286 4.00 0.85 3.47
N SER A 287 4.21 2.04 2.90
CA SER A 287 5.02 2.22 1.70
C SER A 287 6.47 1.79 1.88
N TYR A 288 7.03 1.88 3.10
CA TYR A 288 8.35 1.34 3.38
C TYR A 288 8.37 -0.18 3.25
N MET A 289 7.40 -0.86 3.87
CA MET A 289 7.30 -2.32 3.82
C MET A 289 7.04 -2.81 2.39
N ILE A 290 6.17 -2.10 1.67
CA ILE A 290 5.89 -2.35 0.25
C ILE A 290 7.15 -2.14 -0.58
N ALA A 291 7.92 -1.06 -0.35
CA ALA A 291 9.18 -0.83 -1.05
C ALA A 291 10.16 -1.99 -0.88
N LEU A 292 10.28 -2.57 0.33
CA LEU A 292 11.12 -3.76 0.52
C LEU A 292 10.70 -4.92 -0.39
N GLY A 293 9.39 -5.21 -0.47
CA GLY A 293 8.84 -6.25 -1.34
C GLY A 293 9.04 -5.96 -2.83
N LEU A 294 8.88 -4.70 -3.25
CA LEU A 294 9.10 -4.25 -4.62
C LEU A 294 10.57 -4.38 -5.04
N LEU A 295 11.51 -4.03 -4.17
CA LEU A 295 12.94 -4.16 -4.44
C LEU A 295 13.37 -5.63 -4.60
N VAL A 296 12.77 -6.56 -3.84
CA VAL A 296 12.97 -8.01 -4.01
C VAL A 296 12.32 -8.52 -5.30
N SER A 297 11.24 -7.86 -5.74
CA SER A 297 10.50 -8.17 -6.97
C SER A 297 11.06 -7.45 -8.21
N ASN A 298 12.20 -6.76 -8.09
CA ASN A 298 12.83 -5.97 -9.15
C ASN A 298 11.94 -4.85 -9.75
N ARG A 299 10.97 -4.35 -8.97
CA ARG A 299 10.09 -3.22 -9.30
C ARG A 299 10.63 -1.93 -8.67
N VAL A 300 11.88 -1.61 -9.00
CA VAL A 300 12.63 -0.50 -8.40
C VAL A 300 12.00 0.86 -8.74
N ASP A 301 11.40 0.96 -9.92
CA ASP A 301 10.65 2.12 -10.41
C ASP A 301 9.54 2.55 -9.45
N LEU A 302 8.76 1.59 -8.94
CA LEU A 302 7.66 1.84 -8.01
C LEU A 302 8.17 2.28 -6.63
N ALA A 303 9.26 1.67 -6.14
CA ALA A 303 9.87 2.06 -4.88
C ALA A 303 10.48 3.47 -4.95
N LYS A 304 11.17 3.81 -6.06
CA LYS A 304 11.67 5.16 -6.36
C LYS A 304 10.53 6.17 -6.40
N GLY A 305 9.43 5.83 -7.08
CA GLY A 305 8.24 6.68 -7.17
C GLY A 305 7.63 7.06 -5.82
N MET A 306 7.51 6.10 -4.89
CA MET A 306 7.02 6.37 -3.54
C MET A 306 7.94 7.31 -2.75
N VAL A 307 9.26 7.15 -2.84
CA VAL A 307 10.21 8.09 -2.20
C VAL A 307 10.06 9.49 -2.79
N VAL A 308 9.93 9.62 -4.12
CA VAL A 308 9.70 10.92 -4.77
C VAL A 308 8.39 11.56 -4.29
N ASN A 309 7.32 10.78 -4.16
CA ASN A 309 6.04 11.26 -3.62
C ASN A 309 6.12 11.68 -2.14
N PHE A 310 6.94 11.02 -1.33
CA PHE A 310 7.22 11.47 0.04
C PHE A 310 8.03 12.76 0.10
N CYS A 311 9.06 12.90 -0.75
CA CYS A 311 9.79 14.15 -0.88
C CYS A 311 8.87 15.31 -1.29
N PHE A 312 7.95 15.06 -2.23
CA PHE A 312 6.91 16.02 -2.61
C PHE A 312 6.02 16.38 -1.41
N SER A 313 5.52 15.37 -0.69
CA SER A 313 4.66 15.57 0.47
C SER A 313 5.35 16.40 1.56
N ILE A 314 6.62 16.13 1.86
CA ILE A 314 7.38 16.91 2.84
C ILE A 314 7.66 18.33 2.33
N LYS A 315 8.01 18.49 1.06
CA LYS A 315 8.28 19.80 0.47
C LYS A 315 7.06 20.72 0.59
N HIS A 316 5.86 20.21 0.29
CA HIS A 316 4.64 21.01 0.14
C HIS A 316 3.67 20.95 1.33
N TYR A 317 3.64 19.85 2.08
CA TYR A 317 2.74 19.62 3.23
C TYR A 317 3.50 19.54 4.57
N GLY A 318 4.83 19.62 4.52
CA GLY A 318 5.72 19.67 5.67
C GLY A 318 6.02 18.32 6.33
N LYS A 319 5.36 17.24 5.89
CA LYS A 319 5.45 15.90 6.48
C LYS A 319 5.07 14.80 5.48
N ILE A 320 5.50 13.57 5.74
CA ILE A 320 4.81 12.39 5.21
C ILE A 320 3.43 12.33 5.87
N LEU A 321 2.38 12.27 5.07
CA LEU A 321 1.00 12.22 5.55
C LEU A 321 0.61 10.79 5.91
N ASN A 322 -0.39 10.63 6.78
CA ASN A 322 -1.01 9.32 7.02
C ASN A 322 -1.52 8.72 5.70
N ALA A 323 -2.31 9.51 4.96
CA ALA A 323 -2.55 9.32 3.53
C ALA A 323 -2.73 10.69 2.84
N ASN A 324 -2.69 10.76 1.51
CA ASN A 324 -2.75 12.02 0.77
C ASN A 324 -4.19 12.57 0.59
N ARG A 325 -4.91 12.81 1.69
CA ARG A 325 -6.24 13.46 1.74
C ARG A 325 -6.23 14.66 2.70
N THR A 326 -7.11 15.64 2.49
CA THR A 326 -7.14 16.89 3.28
C THR A 326 -7.24 16.67 4.78
N TYR A 327 -8.12 15.77 5.23
CA TYR A 327 -8.31 15.46 6.66
C TYR A 327 -7.11 14.75 7.31
N TYR A 328 -6.08 14.39 6.53
CA TYR A 328 -4.80 13.89 7.03
C TYR A 328 -3.67 14.94 7.02
N LEU A 329 -3.90 16.18 6.59
CA LEU A 329 -2.87 17.24 6.55
C LEU A 329 -2.23 17.54 7.92
N SER A 330 -2.97 17.31 9.00
CA SER A 330 -2.51 17.49 10.38
C SER A 330 -1.86 16.24 10.98
N ARG A 331 -1.82 15.12 10.25
CA ARG A 331 -1.43 13.80 10.77
C ARG A 331 -0.40 13.09 9.90
N SER A 332 0.63 12.54 10.55
CA SER A 332 1.70 11.76 9.91
C SER A 332 1.52 10.25 10.14
N GLN A 333 2.61 9.50 9.99
CA GLN A 333 2.78 8.08 10.32
C GLN A 333 4.25 7.80 10.70
N PRO A 334 4.60 6.62 11.24
CA PRO A 334 5.97 6.30 11.65
C PRO A 334 7.04 6.59 10.56
N PRO A 335 8.07 7.42 10.86
CA PRO A 335 8.98 7.94 9.84
C PRO A 335 10.06 6.94 9.42
N LEU A 336 10.07 6.54 8.14
CA LEU A 336 10.98 5.53 7.58
C LEU A 336 11.70 5.99 6.29
N LEU A 337 11.63 7.28 5.94
CA LEU A 337 12.13 7.81 4.66
C LEU A 337 13.62 7.57 4.44
N THR A 338 14.46 7.77 5.47
CA THR A 338 15.93 7.67 5.30
C THR A 338 16.37 6.27 4.91
N ASP A 339 15.83 5.24 5.56
CA ASP A 339 16.14 3.85 5.22
C ASP A 339 15.54 3.44 3.88
N MET A 340 14.31 3.88 3.59
CA MET A 340 13.65 3.66 2.31
C MET A 340 14.48 4.20 1.14
N ALA A 341 14.90 5.46 1.24
CA ALA A 341 15.69 6.14 0.22
C ALA A 341 17.07 5.48 0.04
N LEU A 342 17.73 5.09 1.12
CA LEU A 342 19.02 4.38 1.05
C LEU A 342 18.90 3.04 0.33
N ARG A 343 17.85 2.26 0.60
CA ARG A 343 17.64 0.96 -0.05
C ARG A 343 17.34 1.10 -1.53
N VAL A 344 16.54 2.11 -1.91
CA VAL A 344 16.30 2.43 -3.32
C VAL A 344 17.59 2.90 -3.98
N TYR A 345 18.32 3.82 -3.35
CA TYR A 345 19.60 4.34 -3.84
C TYR A 345 20.60 3.22 -4.14
N GLU A 346 20.74 2.21 -3.28
CA GLU A 346 21.63 1.07 -3.55
C GLU A 346 21.30 0.31 -4.84
N LYS A 347 20.02 0.30 -5.26
CA LYS A 347 19.56 -0.32 -6.50
C LYS A 347 19.72 0.58 -7.72
N ILE A 348 19.69 1.90 -7.54
CA ILE A 348 19.76 2.88 -8.63
C ILE A 348 21.09 3.63 -8.72
N LYS A 349 22.10 3.33 -7.88
CA LYS A 349 23.36 4.09 -7.79
C LYS A 349 24.16 4.24 -9.09
N SER A 350 23.89 3.42 -10.10
CA SER A 350 24.46 3.53 -11.44
C SER A 350 23.67 4.47 -12.37
N GLU A 351 22.47 4.90 -11.98
CA GLU A 351 21.66 5.87 -12.72
C GLU A 351 22.27 7.29 -12.60
N PRO A 352 22.22 8.11 -13.68
CA PRO A 352 22.80 9.45 -13.68
C PRO A 352 22.25 10.39 -12.61
N ASP A 353 20.97 10.26 -12.24
CA ASP A 353 20.26 11.11 -11.28
C ASP A 353 20.27 10.57 -9.84
N SER A 354 20.96 9.44 -9.59
CA SER A 354 20.92 8.75 -8.30
C SER A 354 21.47 9.57 -7.13
N GLN A 355 22.49 10.39 -7.35
CA GLN A 355 23.00 11.31 -6.31
C GLN A 355 21.99 12.40 -5.95
N GLU A 356 21.30 12.95 -6.95
CA GLU A 356 20.30 13.99 -6.73
C GLU A 356 19.05 13.42 -6.05
N PHE A 357 18.66 12.18 -6.40
CA PHE A 357 17.64 11.44 -5.68
C PHE A 357 17.98 11.28 -4.19
N LEU A 358 19.21 10.83 -3.88
CA LEU A 358 19.65 10.68 -2.48
C LEU A 358 19.70 12.02 -1.76
N ARG A 359 20.24 13.06 -2.42
CA ARG A 359 20.32 14.42 -1.90
C ARG A 359 18.93 14.96 -1.51
N ASN A 360 17.98 14.91 -2.44
CA ASN A 360 16.61 15.39 -2.19
C ASN A 360 15.89 14.60 -1.10
N SER A 361 16.13 13.28 -1.04
CA SER A 361 15.56 12.43 0.01
C SER A 361 16.07 12.81 1.41
N ILE A 362 17.37 13.10 1.54
CA ILE A 362 17.95 13.53 2.81
C ILE A 362 17.54 14.96 3.17
N LEU A 363 17.47 15.88 2.21
CA LEU A 363 16.94 17.23 2.45
C LEU A 363 15.50 17.19 2.95
N ALA A 364 14.65 16.36 2.35
CA ALA A 364 13.29 16.14 2.80
C ALA A 364 13.26 15.53 4.23
N ALA A 365 14.06 14.49 4.50
CA ALA A 365 14.12 13.90 5.84
C ALA A 365 14.60 14.89 6.92
N ILE A 366 15.57 15.74 6.61
CA ILE A 366 16.05 16.81 7.50
C ILE A 366 14.92 17.81 7.78
N LYS A 367 14.22 18.27 6.72
CA LYS A 367 13.07 19.17 6.86
C LYS A 367 12.02 18.55 7.77
N GLU A 368 11.58 17.32 7.49
CA GLU A 368 10.59 16.59 8.28
C GLU A 368 11.01 16.43 9.75
N TYR A 369 12.27 16.09 10.00
CA TYR A 369 12.81 15.99 11.37
C TYR A 369 12.63 17.31 12.13
N TYR A 370 13.04 18.44 11.54
CA TYR A 370 12.99 19.75 12.20
C TYR A 370 11.59 20.37 12.27
N THR A 371 10.70 20.10 11.31
CA THR A 371 9.34 20.69 11.31
C THR A 371 8.33 19.86 12.09
N ILE A 372 8.53 18.54 12.20
CA ILE A 372 7.52 17.62 12.72
C ILE A 372 8.01 16.95 13.99
N TRP A 373 9.07 16.16 13.90
CA TRP A 373 9.39 15.19 14.95
C TRP A 373 10.20 15.80 16.10
N ALA A 374 11.09 16.73 15.79
CA ALA A 374 11.88 17.49 16.77
C ALA A 374 11.28 18.90 17.01
N ALA A 375 10.02 19.12 16.66
CA ALA A 375 9.27 20.34 16.89
C ALA A 375 8.14 20.14 17.91
N GLU A 376 7.76 21.20 18.61
CA GLU A 376 6.54 21.20 19.40
C GLU A 376 5.30 21.09 18.48
N PRO A 377 4.22 20.40 18.92
CA PRO A 377 4.02 19.81 20.25
C PRO A 377 4.57 18.37 20.39
N ARG A 378 5.08 17.75 19.33
CA ARG A 378 5.59 16.35 19.37
C ARG A 378 6.82 16.20 20.25
N PHE A 379 7.76 17.13 20.15
CA PHE A 379 8.97 17.16 20.95
C PHE A 379 8.67 17.56 22.40
N ASP A 380 9.07 16.72 23.35
CA ASP A 380 9.04 17.03 24.77
C ASP A 380 10.40 17.57 25.23
N LYS A 381 10.41 18.83 25.70
CA LYS A 381 11.64 19.54 26.11
C LYS A 381 12.29 18.90 27.35
N GLU A 382 11.51 18.30 28.24
CA GLU A 382 12.02 17.76 29.51
C GLU A 382 12.75 16.43 29.31
N SER A 383 12.10 15.46 28.65
CA SER A 383 12.76 14.19 28.30
C SER A 383 13.77 14.35 27.16
N GLY A 384 13.55 15.30 26.25
CA GLY A 384 14.28 15.41 25.00
C GLY A 384 13.93 14.32 23.99
N LEU A 385 12.76 13.67 24.16
CA LEU A 385 12.20 12.66 23.27
C LEU A 385 10.96 13.19 22.55
N SER A 386 10.50 12.46 21.54
CA SER A 386 9.34 12.84 20.71
C SER A 386 8.16 11.92 20.97
N ARG A 387 6.95 12.44 20.70
CA ARG A 387 5.66 11.78 20.90
C ARG A 387 4.84 11.87 19.62
N TYR A 388 3.94 10.92 19.42
CA TYR A 388 2.86 11.08 18.45
C TYR A 388 1.85 12.08 19.00
N ARG A 389 1.95 13.35 18.63
CA ARG A 389 1.12 14.43 19.17
C ARG A 389 0.69 15.38 18.04
N PRO A 390 -0.23 14.95 17.16
CA PRO A 390 -0.68 15.75 16.03
C PRO A 390 -1.52 16.96 16.46
N GLU A 391 -1.47 18.04 15.69
CA GLU A 391 -2.09 19.33 16.01
C GLU A 391 -3.57 19.43 15.58
N GLY A 392 -4.12 18.40 14.94
CA GLY A 392 -5.49 18.42 14.39
C GLY A 392 -6.57 18.79 15.43
N MET A 393 -7.70 19.33 14.95
CA MET A 393 -8.79 19.81 15.79
C MET A 393 -10.13 19.18 15.43
N GLY A 394 -11.03 19.12 16.41
CA GLY A 394 -12.39 18.62 16.24
C GLY A 394 -12.48 17.09 16.14
N VAL A 395 -13.66 16.62 15.74
CA VAL A 395 -13.95 15.20 15.50
C VAL A 395 -13.33 14.79 14.15
N PRO A 396 -12.56 13.69 14.07
CA PRO A 396 -12.06 13.15 12.81
C PRO A 396 -13.22 12.86 11.83
N PRO A 397 -13.25 13.48 10.63
CA PRO A 397 -14.38 13.36 9.70
C PRO A 397 -14.41 12.02 8.95
N GLU A 398 -13.28 11.31 8.88
CA GLU A 398 -13.10 10.13 8.04
C GLU A 398 -13.61 8.83 8.66
N THR A 399 -14.01 8.86 9.93
CA THR A 399 -14.57 7.71 10.63
C THR A 399 -16.01 7.47 10.22
N GLU A 400 -16.53 6.27 10.51
CA GLU A 400 -17.95 5.99 10.33
C GLU A 400 -18.81 6.98 11.14
N PRO A 401 -19.99 7.40 10.63
CA PRO A 401 -20.82 8.40 11.29
C PRO A 401 -21.21 8.07 12.74
N SER A 402 -21.29 6.78 13.08
CA SER A 402 -21.66 6.29 14.42
C SER A 402 -20.47 6.07 15.36
N HIS A 403 -19.23 6.18 14.86
CA HIS A 403 -18.02 5.74 15.58
C HIS A 403 -17.87 6.43 16.94
N PHE A 404 -18.02 7.76 16.97
CA PHE A 404 -17.88 8.57 18.19
C PHE A 404 -19.21 8.88 18.90
N THR A 405 -20.32 8.25 18.49
CA THR A 405 -21.64 8.54 19.07
C THR A 405 -21.66 8.33 20.58
N HIS A 406 -21.10 7.23 21.06
CA HIS A 406 -21.05 6.91 22.50
C HIS A 406 -20.19 7.88 23.32
N VAL A 407 -19.19 8.54 22.71
CA VAL A 407 -18.33 9.53 23.37
C VAL A 407 -18.98 10.91 23.41
N LEU A 408 -19.63 11.31 22.32
CA LEU A 408 -20.14 12.66 22.13
C LEU A 408 -21.59 12.86 22.64
N MET A 409 -22.40 11.80 22.69
CA MET A 409 -23.81 11.91 23.12
C MET A 409 -23.98 12.49 24.54
N PRO A 410 -23.20 12.07 25.56
CA PRO A 410 -23.31 12.67 26.90
C PRO A 410 -23.07 14.19 26.91
N TYR A 411 -22.18 14.68 26.04
CA TYR A 411 -21.94 16.11 25.89
C TYR A 411 -23.04 16.81 25.10
N ALA A 412 -23.59 16.16 24.06
CA ALA A 412 -24.75 16.70 23.35
C ALA A 412 -25.96 16.89 24.29
N GLU A 413 -26.23 15.90 25.16
CA GLU A 413 -27.26 15.96 26.19
C GLU A 413 -26.98 17.07 27.22
N LYS A 414 -25.72 17.20 27.69
CA LYS A 414 -25.28 18.28 28.59
C LYS A 414 -25.62 19.68 28.06
N TYR A 415 -25.51 19.91 26.75
CA TYR A 415 -25.82 21.19 26.12
C TYR A 415 -27.26 21.29 25.56
N GLY A 416 -28.10 20.27 25.73
CA GLY A 416 -29.44 20.25 25.17
C GLY A 416 -29.48 20.30 23.63
N MET A 417 -28.44 19.78 22.98
CA MET A 417 -28.29 19.76 21.52
C MET A 417 -28.54 18.36 20.96
N THR A 418 -28.98 18.27 19.70
CA THR A 418 -28.88 17.00 18.96
C THR A 418 -27.42 16.65 18.69
N PHE A 419 -27.13 15.37 18.42
CA PHE A 419 -25.78 14.91 18.09
C PHE A 419 -25.12 15.72 16.95
N LYS A 420 -25.83 15.93 15.84
CA LYS A 420 -25.31 16.71 14.70
C LYS A 420 -25.03 18.18 15.06
N GLN A 421 -25.91 18.80 15.85
CA GLN A 421 -25.71 20.18 16.31
C GLN A 421 -24.49 20.28 17.23
N PHE A 422 -24.34 19.34 18.17
CA PHE A 422 -23.19 19.31 19.07
C PHE A 422 -21.88 19.12 18.32
N VAL A 423 -21.79 18.16 17.39
CA VAL A 423 -20.58 17.96 16.55
C VAL A 423 -20.19 19.23 15.82
N ARG A 424 -21.15 19.93 15.21
CA ARG A 424 -20.91 21.21 14.54
C ARG A 424 -20.38 22.26 15.52
N ALA A 425 -21.08 22.46 16.64
CA ALA A 425 -20.72 23.46 17.65
C ALA A 425 -19.32 23.19 18.23
N TYR A 426 -19.00 21.92 18.51
CA TYR A 426 -17.70 21.48 19.00
C TYR A 426 -16.60 21.75 17.96
N ASN A 427 -16.79 21.32 16.71
CA ASN A 427 -15.82 21.55 15.64
C ASN A 427 -15.56 23.05 15.42
N LYS A 428 -16.61 23.88 15.38
CA LYS A 428 -16.49 25.33 15.18
C LYS A 428 -16.05 26.09 16.45
N ARG A 429 -15.78 25.40 17.57
CA ARG A 429 -15.40 25.97 18.87
C ARG A 429 -16.44 26.94 19.44
N GLU A 430 -17.71 26.70 19.15
CA GLU A 430 -18.85 27.38 19.77
C GLU A 430 -19.11 26.84 21.19
N VAL A 431 -18.70 25.59 21.45
CA VAL A 431 -18.61 24.98 22.79
C VAL A 431 -17.15 24.60 23.08
N ASN A 432 -16.77 24.58 24.35
CA ASN A 432 -15.42 24.26 24.82
C ASN A 432 -15.46 23.13 25.84
N GLU A 433 -14.87 21.98 25.49
CA GLU A 433 -14.82 20.79 26.31
C GLU A 433 -13.39 20.22 26.32
N PRO A 434 -12.54 20.66 27.27
CA PRO A 434 -11.13 20.24 27.32
C PRO A 434 -10.94 18.72 27.44
N GLU A 435 -11.87 18.00 28.09
CA GLU A 435 -11.84 16.54 28.20
C GLU A 435 -12.06 15.85 26.83
N LEU A 436 -12.92 16.43 25.97
CA LEU A 436 -13.08 15.95 24.59
C LEU A 436 -11.86 16.30 23.74
N ASP A 437 -11.30 17.50 23.91
CA ASP A 437 -10.08 17.90 23.20
C ASP A 437 -8.92 16.94 23.49
N ASP A 438 -8.76 16.56 24.75
CA ASP A 438 -7.79 15.57 25.20
C ASP A 438 -8.06 14.18 24.62
N TYR A 439 -9.32 13.72 24.68
CA TYR A 439 -9.73 12.44 24.07
C TYR A 439 -9.37 12.38 22.58
N PHE A 440 -9.73 13.40 21.79
CA PHE A 440 -9.46 13.41 20.36
C PHE A 440 -7.98 13.65 20.03
N LEU A 441 -7.22 14.30 20.92
CA LEU A 441 -5.76 14.37 20.80
C LEU A 441 -5.17 12.97 20.90
N HIS A 442 -5.60 12.16 21.87
CA HIS A 442 -5.15 10.79 22.02
C HIS A 442 -5.62 9.88 20.87
N ASP A 443 -6.86 9.99 20.39
CA ASP A 443 -7.33 9.25 19.20
C ASP A 443 -6.46 9.55 17.96
N ARG A 444 -6.19 10.83 17.68
CA ARG A 444 -5.35 11.21 16.54
C ARG A 444 -3.91 10.72 16.71
N ALA A 445 -3.38 10.75 17.93
CA ALA A 445 -2.06 10.22 18.25
C ALA A 445 -1.96 8.70 17.99
N VAL A 446 -2.98 7.95 18.40
CA VAL A 446 -3.08 6.50 18.12
C VAL A 446 -3.03 6.24 16.61
N ARG A 447 -3.79 7.00 15.80
CA ARG A 447 -3.76 6.90 14.33
C ARG A 447 -2.42 7.32 13.73
N GLU A 448 -1.74 8.32 14.29
CA GLU A 448 -0.40 8.74 13.85
C GLU A 448 0.67 7.68 14.17
N SER A 449 0.47 6.90 15.23
CA SER A 449 1.37 5.80 15.59
C SER A 449 1.29 4.59 14.66
N GLY A 450 0.21 4.48 13.85
CA GLY A 450 -0.10 3.32 13.01
C GLY A 450 -0.61 2.09 13.78
N HIS A 451 -0.83 2.20 15.09
CA HIS A 451 -1.31 1.11 15.96
C HIS A 451 -2.74 1.38 16.46
N ASP A 452 -3.62 1.82 15.57
CA ASP A 452 -5.05 2.07 15.81
C ASP A 452 -5.87 0.76 15.71
N THR A 453 -6.31 0.15 16.82
CA THR A 453 -6.14 0.54 18.23
C THR A 453 -5.41 -0.50 19.07
N SER A 454 -4.84 -0.04 20.18
CA SER A 454 -4.08 -0.88 21.13
C SER A 454 -4.23 -0.35 22.55
N TYR A 455 -4.47 -1.24 23.51
CA TYR A 455 -4.53 -0.88 24.94
C TYR A 455 -3.23 -0.24 25.47
N ARG A 456 -2.11 -0.41 24.77
CA ARG A 456 -0.86 0.32 25.05
C ARG A 456 -1.03 1.84 24.93
N LEU A 457 -1.92 2.30 24.05
CA LEU A 457 -1.96 3.67 23.55
C LEU A 457 -3.30 4.40 23.84
N GLU A 458 -4.40 3.68 24.03
CA GLU A 458 -5.71 4.26 24.29
C GLU A 458 -5.68 5.29 25.43
N LYS A 459 -6.23 6.49 25.18
CA LYS A 459 -6.34 7.62 26.12
C LYS A 459 -5.03 8.18 26.69
N LEU A 460 -3.87 7.74 26.20
CA LEU A 460 -2.58 8.20 26.73
C LEU A 460 -1.47 8.35 25.67
N CYS A 461 -1.70 7.92 24.42
CA CYS A 461 -0.72 7.94 23.31
C CYS A 461 0.01 9.28 23.13
N ALA A 462 -0.73 10.40 23.11
CA ALA A 462 -0.17 11.74 22.92
C ALA A 462 0.82 12.20 24.01
N ASP A 463 0.83 11.52 25.16
CA ASP A 463 1.75 11.80 26.26
C ASP A 463 2.93 10.82 26.29
N LEU A 464 2.91 9.76 25.48
CA LEU A 464 3.97 8.77 25.46
C LEU A 464 5.11 9.19 24.54
N ALA A 465 6.31 9.30 25.11
CA ALA A 465 7.55 9.17 24.38
C ALA A 465 7.77 7.68 24.13
N THR A 466 7.27 7.21 23.00
CA THR A 466 7.20 5.81 22.67
C THR A 466 8.53 5.26 22.14
N VAL A 467 8.79 3.98 22.39
CA VAL A 467 10.00 3.28 21.93
C VAL A 467 10.02 3.21 20.40
N ASP A 468 8.85 3.08 19.78
CA ASP A 468 8.68 3.04 18.33
C ASP A 468 9.27 4.28 17.63
N LEU A 469 8.69 5.46 17.85
CA LEU A 469 9.07 6.73 17.23
C LEU A 469 10.50 7.09 17.55
N ASN A 470 10.91 6.98 18.82
CA ASN A 470 12.24 7.40 19.22
C ASN A 470 13.33 6.47 18.68
N SER A 471 13.04 5.19 18.45
CA SER A 471 13.93 4.31 17.67
C SER A 471 14.04 4.82 16.23
N LEU A 472 12.92 5.10 15.55
CA LEU A 472 12.92 5.58 14.17
C LEU A 472 13.65 6.94 14.01
N LEU A 473 13.51 7.84 14.98
CA LEU A 473 14.24 9.11 14.96
C LEU A 473 15.74 8.94 15.19
N TYR A 474 16.15 7.96 16.00
CA TYR A 474 17.57 7.59 16.10
C TYR A 474 18.09 7.11 14.74
N LYS A 475 17.29 6.34 13.99
CA LYS A 475 17.65 5.91 12.63
C LYS A 475 17.80 7.07 11.67
N TYR A 476 16.86 8.01 11.67
CA TYR A 476 16.98 9.24 10.88
C TYR A 476 18.31 9.94 11.19
N GLU A 477 18.61 10.15 12.47
CA GLU A 477 19.82 10.84 12.90
C GLU A 477 21.10 10.12 12.43
N VAL A 478 21.17 8.79 12.57
CA VAL A 478 22.32 7.99 12.12
C VAL A 478 22.44 7.94 10.60
N ASP A 479 21.34 7.77 9.88
CA ASP A 479 21.34 7.72 8.41
C ASP A 479 21.76 9.06 7.82
N ILE A 480 21.20 10.16 8.31
CA ILE A 480 21.54 11.51 7.85
C ILE A 480 23.02 11.78 8.10
N ALA A 481 23.54 11.48 9.29
CA ALA A 481 24.97 11.62 9.60
C ALA A 481 25.84 10.83 8.62
N ARG A 482 25.50 9.55 8.40
CA ARG A 482 26.24 8.66 7.50
C ARG A 482 26.22 9.14 6.06
N VAL A 483 25.07 9.60 5.56
CA VAL A 483 24.94 10.06 4.17
C VAL A 483 25.70 11.36 3.96
N ILE A 484 25.58 12.34 4.85
CA ILE A 484 26.32 13.61 4.76
C ILE A 484 27.83 13.34 4.69
N ARG A 485 28.33 12.45 5.55
CA ARG A 485 29.74 12.05 5.57
C ARG A 485 30.19 11.37 4.29
N ASN A 486 29.45 10.35 3.85
CA ASN A 486 29.92 9.43 2.81
C ASN A 486 29.63 9.93 1.38
N HIS A 487 28.57 10.71 1.19
CA HIS A 487 28.12 11.15 -0.14
C HIS A 487 28.32 12.65 -0.37
N PHE A 488 28.36 13.45 0.70
CA PHE A 488 28.40 14.91 0.60
C PHE A 488 29.63 15.52 1.27
N LYS A 489 30.73 14.77 1.40
CA LYS A 489 32.02 15.25 1.94
C LYS A 489 31.89 15.98 3.28
N ASP A 490 31.00 15.47 4.13
CA ASP A 490 30.64 16.01 5.45
C ASP A 490 29.98 17.41 5.45
N LYS A 491 29.52 17.88 4.29
CA LYS A 491 28.84 19.16 4.12
C LYS A 491 27.70 19.05 3.12
N LEU A 492 26.46 18.98 3.62
CA LEU A 492 25.26 19.04 2.79
C LEU A 492 24.67 20.45 2.83
N GLU A 493 24.69 21.15 1.71
CA GLU A 493 24.04 22.45 1.57
C GLU A 493 22.51 22.30 1.63
N ILE A 494 21.86 23.17 2.41
CA ILE A 494 20.41 23.20 2.61
C ILE A 494 19.83 24.37 1.81
N PRO A 495 19.14 24.11 0.69
CA PRO A 495 18.48 25.15 -0.09
C PRO A 495 17.37 25.85 0.71
N PRO A 496 17.05 27.14 0.43
CA PRO A 496 16.03 27.90 1.15
C PRO A 496 14.68 27.19 1.28
N GLU A 497 14.22 26.47 0.26
CA GLU A 497 12.94 25.75 0.24
C GLU A 497 12.89 24.53 1.19
N PHE A 498 14.05 24.06 1.66
CA PHE A 498 14.18 23.02 2.67
C PHE A 498 14.50 23.57 4.07
N ARG A 499 14.78 24.87 4.18
CA ARG A 499 14.97 25.52 5.49
C ARG A 499 13.63 25.72 6.17
N THR A 500 13.64 25.62 7.49
CA THR A 500 12.48 25.76 8.37
C THR A 500 12.61 27.07 9.14
N GLU A 501 11.57 27.53 9.84
CA GLU A 501 11.71 28.71 10.71
C GLU A 501 12.83 28.52 11.75
N SER A 502 12.99 27.29 12.26
CA SER A 502 14.05 26.95 13.21
C SER A 502 15.45 26.80 12.60
N THR A 503 15.54 26.69 11.27
CA THR A 503 16.80 26.43 10.54
C THR A 503 17.03 27.42 9.39
N LYS A 504 16.38 28.59 9.42
CA LYS A 504 16.43 29.59 8.34
C LYS A 504 17.84 30.09 8.01
N ASP A 505 18.68 30.19 9.05
CA ASP A 505 20.07 30.64 8.96
C ASP A 505 21.07 29.46 8.85
N VAL A 506 20.57 28.22 8.80
CA VAL A 506 21.40 27.01 8.66
C VAL A 506 21.56 26.68 7.18
N GLU A 507 22.65 27.17 6.59
CA GLU A 507 22.92 26.99 5.16
C GLU A 507 23.45 25.60 4.80
N PHE A 508 24.01 24.87 5.77
CA PHE A 508 24.52 23.52 5.58
C PHE A 508 24.43 22.69 6.86
N GLU A 509 24.37 21.37 6.69
CA GLU A 509 24.42 20.38 7.76
C GLU A 509 25.70 19.55 7.65
N SER A 510 26.26 19.14 8.80
CA SER A 510 27.44 18.25 8.89
C SER A 510 27.11 17.00 9.69
N SER A 511 27.81 15.90 9.44
CA SER A 511 27.53 14.64 10.16
C SER A 511 27.72 14.76 11.67
N SER A 512 28.61 15.64 12.12
CA SER A 512 28.89 15.87 13.54
C SER A 512 27.66 16.33 14.34
N VAL A 513 26.78 17.13 13.74
CA VAL A 513 25.54 17.62 14.36
C VAL A 513 24.61 16.44 14.64
N TRP A 514 24.44 15.58 13.64
CA TRP A 514 23.54 14.42 13.68
C TRP A 514 24.08 13.30 14.56
N ASP A 515 25.39 13.05 14.58
CA ASP A 515 26.02 12.12 15.53
C ASP A 515 25.78 12.53 16.98
N ARG A 516 25.85 13.84 17.30
CA ARG A 516 25.53 14.34 18.64
C ARG A 516 24.06 14.12 19.00
N ARG A 517 23.15 14.34 18.04
CA ARG A 517 21.70 14.08 18.21
C ARG A 517 21.44 12.60 18.50
N ALA A 518 21.97 11.70 17.66
CA ALA A 518 21.83 10.25 17.82
C ALA A 518 22.34 9.77 19.19
N ARG A 519 23.52 10.23 19.62
CA ARG A 519 24.07 9.90 20.96
C ARG A 519 23.18 10.39 22.09
N LYS A 520 22.67 11.63 21.99
CA LYS A 520 21.77 12.20 22.99
C LYS A 520 20.45 11.41 23.05
N ARG A 521 19.84 11.10 21.91
CA ARG A 521 18.58 10.33 21.87
C ARG A 521 18.74 8.95 22.47
N LYS A 522 19.80 8.22 22.08
CA LYS A 522 20.11 6.92 22.69
C LYS A 522 20.22 7.02 24.21
N MET A 523 21.00 7.98 24.71
CA MET A 523 21.14 8.17 26.16
C MET A 523 19.79 8.43 26.83
N ARG A 524 18.93 9.29 26.24
CA ARG A 524 17.60 9.58 26.78
C ARG A 524 16.67 8.36 26.76
N MET A 525 16.69 7.57 25.68
CA MET A 525 15.93 6.31 25.62
C MET A 525 16.44 5.30 26.66
N ASP A 526 17.74 5.17 26.85
CA ASP A 526 18.31 4.29 27.89
C ASP A 526 17.94 4.76 29.30
N THR A 527 17.81 6.07 29.52
CA THR A 527 17.40 6.63 30.82
C THR A 527 15.91 6.41 31.10
N TYR A 528 15.04 6.70 30.14
CA TYR A 528 13.60 6.77 30.39
C TYR A 528 12.84 5.49 30.00
N CYS A 529 13.34 4.75 29.02
CA CYS A 529 12.60 3.64 28.40
C CYS A 529 13.20 2.27 28.74
N TRP A 530 14.50 2.14 28.98
CA TRP A 530 15.14 0.83 29.23
C TRP A 530 14.85 0.31 30.65
N ASP A 531 14.37 -0.93 30.74
CA ASP A 531 14.26 -1.68 32.00
C ASP A 531 15.32 -2.81 32.04
N PRO A 532 16.32 -2.73 32.93
CA PRO A 532 17.37 -3.75 33.02
C PRO A 532 16.92 -5.07 33.65
N GLU A 533 15.87 -5.06 34.48
CA GLU A 533 15.35 -6.25 35.14
C GLU A 533 14.56 -7.10 34.13
N ARG A 534 13.70 -6.43 33.36
CA ARG A 534 12.89 -7.07 32.31
C ARG A 534 13.65 -7.26 30.99
N GLY A 535 14.75 -6.54 30.79
CA GLY A 535 15.59 -6.67 29.58
C GLY A 535 14.94 -6.09 28.32
N MET A 536 14.05 -5.10 28.44
CA MET A 536 13.35 -4.52 27.30
C MET A 536 13.09 -3.02 27.47
N TYR A 537 12.77 -2.36 26.36
CA TYR A 537 12.36 -0.96 26.37
C TYR A 537 10.83 -0.85 26.52
N PHE A 538 10.40 0.09 27.35
CA PHE A 538 9.01 0.50 27.56
C PHE A 538 8.80 1.96 27.19
N ASP A 539 7.58 2.33 26.82
CA ASP A 539 7.25 3.72 26.54
C ASP A 539 7.35 4.56 27.82
N TYR A 540 7.74 5.82 27.69
CA TYR A 540 7.82 6.76 28.81
C TYR A 540 6.65 7.75 28.75
N ASN A 541 5.85 7.83 29.81
CA ASN A 541 4.78 8.81 29.91
C ASN A 541 5.34 10.16 30.36
N THR A 542 5.35 11.14 29.46
CA THR A 542 5.92 12.47 29.71
C THR A 542 5.07 13.34 30.62
N ALA A 543 3.74 13.12 30.66
CA ALA A 543 2.85 13.86 31.56
C ALA A 543 2.99 13.39 33.01
N LYS A 544 3.02 12.07 33.22
CA LYS A 544 3.17 11.44 34.55
C LYS A 544 4.63 11.32 35.00
N LYS A 545 5.58 11.50 34.09
CA LYS A 545 7.02 11.34 34.30
C LYS A 545 7.42 9.96 34.81
N GLU A 546 6.78 8.93 34.25
CA GLU A 546 7.00 7.54 34.64
C GLU A 546 7.13 6.63 33.42
N ARG A 547 7.94 5.58 33.54
CA ARG A 547 8.03 4.52 32.54
C ARG A 547 6.80 3.62 32.65
N THR A 548 6.24 3.25 31.51
CA THR A 548 5.13 2.28 31.44
C THR A 548 5.62 0.85 31.70
N THR A 549 4.69 -0.08 31.85
CA THR A 549 4.98 -1.52 32.05
C THR A 549 4.36 -2.40 30.95
N TYR A 550 3.80 -1.79 29.90
CA TYR A 550 3.13 -2.50 28.81
C TYR A 550 4.17 -3.13 27.88
N GLU A 551 4.19 -4.45 27.81
CA GLU A 551 5.12 -5.19 26.97
C GLU A 551 4.66 -5.16 25.50
N SER A 552 5.51 -4.63 24.63
CA SER A 552 5.21 -4.43 23.21
C SER A 552 6.31 -4.99 22.32
N ALA A 553 5.91 -5.61 21.20
CA ALA A 553 6.84 -6.06 20.17
C ALA A 553 7.69 -4.92 19.58
N THR A 554 7.24 -3.66 19.70
CA THR A 554 8.01 -2.48 19.25
C THR A 554 9.32 -2.28 20.01
N THR A 555 9.56 -2.97 21.14
CA THR A 555 10.90 -3.02 21.77
C THR A 555 11.99 -3.49 20.80
N PHE A 556 11.65 -4.35 19.83
CA PHE A 556 12.60 -4.85 18.84
C PHE A 556 13.02 -3.80 17.81
N TRP A 557 12.33 -2.65 17.73
CA TRP A 557 12.76 -1.57 16.84
C TRP A 557 14.09 -0.96 17.31
N ALA A 558 14.37 -1.00 18.61
CA ALA A 558 15.66 -0.63 19.16
C ALA A 558 16.80 -1.57 18.68
N MET A 559 16.47 -2.85 18.41
CA MET A 559 17.41 -3.83 17.88
C MET A 559 17.60 -3.71 16.37
N TRP A 560 16.52 -3.50 15.61
CA TRP A 560 16.58 -3.24 14.16
C TRP A 560 17.61 -2.13 13.82
N LEU A 561 17.81 -1.21 14.76
CA LEU A 561 18.59 0.01 14.62
C LEU A 561 19.96 -0.03 15.28
N VAL A 562 20.32 -1.19 15.87
CA VAL A 562 21.57 -1.43 16.60
C VAL A 562 21.84 -0.31 17.61
N LEU A 563 20.84 0.01 18.45
CA LEU A 563 21.06 0.93 19.57
C LEU A 563 22.12 0.37 20.55
N ARG A 564 22.43 -0.94 20.57
CA ARG A 564 23.45 -1.50 21.46
C ARG A 564 24.48 -2.37 20.71
N ARG A 565 25.71 -1.86 20.54
CA ARG A 565 26.90 -2.70 20.30
C ARG A 565 27.61 -2.97 21.63
N HIS A 566 27.75 -4.27 21.95
CA HIS A 566 28.59 -4.90 22.97
C HIS A 566 28.34 -4.62 24.48
N SER A 567 27.61 -5.54 25.10
CA SER A 567 28.11 -6.38 26.21
C SER A 567 27.08 -7.50 26.46
N LYS A 568 27.35 -8.68 25.90
CA LYS A 568 26.61 -9.95 26.00
C LYS A 568 25.16 -9.98 25.44
N PRO A 569 24.93 -10.65 24.30
CA PRO A 569 23.60 -11.13 23.93
C PRO A 569 23.24 -12.38 24.77
N GLN A 570 23.13 -12.24 26.09
CA GLN A 570 22.78 -13.36 26.99
C GLN A 570 21.43 -13.20 27.70
N ARG A 571 20.78 -12.04 27.57
CA ARG A 571 19.39 -11.83 27.99
C ARG A 571 18.72 -10.90 26.99
N TRP A 572 18.16 -11.52 25.96
CA TRP A 572 17.03 -11.00 25.18
C TRP A 572 15.93 -12.05 25.29
#